data_AF-A0A7J4LIG6-F1
#
_entry.id   AF-A0A7J4LIG6-F1
#
_cell.length_a   1.000
_cell.length_b   1.000
_cell.length_c   1.000
_cell.angle_alpha   90.00
_cell.angle_beta   90.00
_cell.angle_gamma   90.00
#
_symmetry.space_group_name_H-M   'P 1'
#
loop_
_entity.id
_entity.type
_entity.pdbx_description
1 polymer ?
#
loop_
_entity_poly.entity_id
_entity_poly.type
_entity_poly.pdbx_seq_one_letter_code
_entity_poly.pdbx_strand_id
1 'polypeptide(L)'
;MPDIASFAANNPVLIMILLTIVPFLELRASILYGIFSTNLHWSTVFLVCVITNILLGPVLYFFLDKIMHIFLRVRWIHKLYTRIVERPRKKIHEAVEKYGTLGVAVFIGIPLPGTGTYSAAIGSYLLNLGYKRFFIANIFGVLIAGTIMTLGALSGSSALSFIPLIDTKIALGITSIQTQALTVVMKLITHAGNIVSILLIALIIYLSFKEKRKHLKTALLGIIASAAITYLLKLAIARPRPFESLQIAALVQESSKTSFPSGHATTAFALFASINRHFTPKVTKYSFLAFAILVSFSRLYLGVHYLSDIIFGALLGYSVSYLILKLEANKKLPWEKK
;
A
#
# COMPACT_ATOMS: atom_id res chain seq x y z
N MET A 1 -27.41 -10.60 12.40
CA MET A 1 -26.10 -10.84 13.04
C MET A 1 -25.50 -9.47 13.33
N PRO A 2 -25.11 -9.15 14.59
CA PRO A 2 -24.42 -7.90 14.86
C PRO A 2 -23.16 -7.87 14.00
N ASP A 3 -23.04 -6.83 13.17
CA ASP A 3 -21.95 -6.66 12.22
C ASP A 3 -20.62 -6.65 12.99
N ILE A 4 -19.60 -7.36 12.51
CA ILE A 4 -18.29 -7.44 13.19
C ILE A 4 -17.72 -6.03 13.40
N ALA A 5 -18.03 -5.11 12.49
CA ALA A 5 -17.71 -3.69 12.60
C ALA A 5 -18.38 -3.01 13.82
N SER A 6 -19.63 -3.35 14.13
CA SER A 6 -20.37 -2.79 15.28
C SER A 6 -19.84 -3.32 16.62
N PHE A 7 -19.50 -4.61 16.69
CA PHE A 7 -18.86 -5.20 17.86
C PHE A 7 -17.47 -4.58 18.11
N ALA A 8 -16.73 -4.33 17.03
CA ALA A 8 -15.42 -3.72 17.07
C ALA A 8 -15.42 -2.28 17.55
N ALA A 9 -16.38 -1.48 17.06
CA ALA A 9 -16.57 -0.11 17.50
C ALA A 9 -16.90 -0.03 19.01
N ASN A 10 -17.65 -1.00 19.53
CA ASN A 10 -18.08 -1.02 20.92
C ASN A 10 -17.06 -1.60 21.91
N ASN A 11 -16.06 -2.37 21.44
CA ASN A 11 -15.06 -3.02 22.30
C ASN A 11 -13.62 -2.87 21.75
N PRO A 12 -13.10 -1.64 21.58
CA PRO A 12 -11.81 -1.39 20.92
C PRO A 12 -10.62 -2.03 21.67
N VAL A 13 -10.67 -2.03 23.01
CA VAL A 13 -9.63 -2.62 23.88
C VAL A 13 -9.56 -4.14 23.70
N LEU A 14 -10.71 -4.82 23.62
CA LEU A 14 -10.77 -6.26 23.45
C LEU A 14 -10.17 -6.68 22.11
N ILE A 15 -10.45 -5.94 21.04
CA ILE A 15 -9.89 -6.22 19.72
C ILE A 15 -8.39 -6.00 19.70
N MET A 16 -7.89 -4.94 20.33
CA MET A 16 -6.45 -4.73 20.46
C MET A 16 -5.78 -5.92 21.14
N ILE A 17 -6.34 -6.41 22.25
CA ILE A 17 -5.85 -7.60 22.96
C ILE A 17 -5.84 -8.82 22.04
N LEU A 18 -6.96 -9.08 21.34
CA LEU A 18 -7.07 -10.21 20.42
C LEU A 18 -6.04 -10.12 19.29
N LEU A 19 -5.86 -8.95 18.68
CA LEU A 19 -4.85 -8.70 17.64
C LEU A 19 -3.43 -8.90 18.16
N THR A 20 -3.15 -8.49 19.41
CA THR A 20 -1.84 -8.70 20.05
C THR A 20 -1.54 -10.19 20.25
N ILE A 21 -2.57 -11.02 20.46
CA ILE A 21 -2.42 -12.47 20.63
C ILE A 21 -2.20 -13.17 19.27
N VAL A 22 -2.68 -12.63 18.15
CA VAL A 22 -2.48 -13.28 16.84
C VAL A 22 -1.00 -13.30 16.45
N PRO A 23 -0.41 -14.48 16.15
CA PRO A 23 0.97 -14.58 15.67
C PRO A 23 1.21 -13.72 14.42
N PHE A 24 2.44 -13.25 14.23
CA PHE A 24 2.88 -12.33 13.15
C PHE A 24 2.32 -10.90 13.24
N LEU A 25 1.07 -10.71 13.68
CA LEU A 25 0.43 -9.41 13.83
C LEU A 25 0.89 -8.72 15.12
N GLU A 26 0.77 -9.41 16.25
CA GLU A 26 1.25 -9.02 17.58
C GLU A 26 1.08 -7.49 17.89
N LEU A 27 2.08 -6.91 18.56
CA LEU A 27 2.18 -5.50 18.91
C LEU A 27 2.16 -4.55 17.69
N ARG A 28 2.56 -5.03 16.51
CA ARG A 28 2.72 -4.20 15.31
C ARG A 28 1.36 -3.83 14.74
N ALA A 29 0.47 -4.80 14.60
CA ALA A 29 -0.88 -4.55 14.11
C ALA A 29 -1.76 -3.90 15.17
N SER A 30 -1.65 -4.31 16.44
CA SER A 30 -2.54 -3.81 17.50
C SER A 30 -2.32 -2.33 17.81
N ILE A 31 -1.07 -1.82 17.77
CA ILE A 31 -0.79 -0.39 17.95
C ILE A 31 -1.32 0.43 16.76
N LEU A 32 -1.08 -0.02 15.52
CA LEU A 32 -1.58 0.70 14.33
C LEU A 32 -3.10 0.71 14.29
N TYR A 33 -3.75 -0.41 14.59
CA TYR A 33 -5.20 -0.49 14.71
C TYR A 33 -5.73 0.46 15.80
N GLY A 34 -5.13 0.44 16.99
CA GLY A 34 -5.53 1.30 18.10
C GLY A 34 -5.41 2.79 17.75
N ILE A 35 -4.34 3.21 17.08
CA ILE A 35 -4.12 4.63 16.74
C ILE A 35 -5.00 5.09 15.57
N PHE A 36 -5.18 4.27 14.53
CA PHE A 36 -5.90 4.69 13.32
C PHE A 36 -7.38 4.35 13.30
N SER A 37 -7.81 3.32 14.02
CA SER A 37 -9.18 2.79 13.97
C SER A 37 -9.97 3.01 15.25
N THR A 38 -9.36 3.54 16.31
CA THR A 38 -10.03 3.83 17.58
C THR A 38 -9.84 5.28 17.98
N ASN A 39 -10.81 5.85 18.70
CA ASN A 39 -10.72 7.21 19.24
C ASN A 39 -9.95 7.28 20.58
N LEU A 40 -9.19 6.23 20.92
CA LEU A 40 -8.43 6.18 22.16
C LEU A 40 -7.16 7.03 22.06
N HIS A 41 -6.78 7.68 23.16
CA HIS A 41 -5.50 8.39 23.21
C HIS A 41 -4.33 7.42 23.03
N TRP A 42 -3.30 7.84 22.30
CA TRP A 42 -2.15 6.99 21.95
C TRP A 42 -1.48 6.37 23.17
N SER A 43 -1.48 7.05 24.33
CA SER A 43 -0.91 6.53 25.57
C SER A 43 -1.69 5.30 26.08
N THR A 44 -3.01 5.30 25.95
CA THR A 44 -3.86 4.17 26.35
C THR A 44 -3.64 2.99 25.41
N VAL A 45 -3.55 3.27 24.11
CA VAL A 45 -3.25 2.25 23.09
C VAL A 45 -1.90 1.59 23.35
N PHE A 46 -0.88 2.41 23.62
CA PHE A 46 0.47 1.95 23.94
C PHE A 46 0.47 1.05 25.18
N LEU A 47 -0.12 1.52 26.29
CA LEU A 47 -0.14 0.76 27.55
C LEU A 47 -0.84 -0.59 27.39
N VAL A 48 -2.03 -0.63 26.80
CA VAL A 48 -2.79 -1.88 26.62
C VAL A 48 -2.02 -2.86 25.74
N CYS A 49 -1.53 -2.41 24.58
CA CYS A 49 -0.81 -3.29 23.65
C CYS A 49 0.51 -3.81 24.25
N VAL A 50 1.30 -2.93 24.87
CA VAL A 50 2.60 -3.27 25.46
C VAL A 50 2.43 -4.24 26.62
N ILE A 51 1.52 -3.96 27.55
CA ILE A 51 1.27 -4.85 28.70
C ILE A 51 0.80 -6.22 28.21
N THR A 52 -0.16 -6.25 27.28
CA THR A 52 -0.68 -7.52 26.73
C THR A 52 0.44 -8.33 26.07
N ASN A 53 1.31 -7.69 25.29
CA ASN A 53 2.40 -8.39 24.61
C ASN A 53 3.54 -8.82 25.55
N ILE A 54 3.84 -8.02 26.59
CA ILE A 54 4.77 -8.41 27.66
C ILE A 54 4.29 -9.68 28.37
N LEU A 55 3.00 -9.76 28.68
CA LEU A 55 2.39 -10.93 29.35
C LEU A 55 2.33 -12.15 28.43
N LEU A 56 2.12 -11.93 27.13
CA LEU A 56 2.07 -12.98 26.13
C LEU A 56 3.38 -13.78 26.05
N GLY A 57 4.54 -13.12 26.13
CA GLY A 57 5.85 -13.78 26.03
C GLY A 57 6.08 -14.92 27.03
N PRO A 58 5.98 -14.66 28.35
CA PRO A 58 6.05 -15.68 29.40
C PRO A 58 5.08 -16.84 29.21
N VAL A 59 3.83 -16.52 28.87
CA VAL A 59 2.78 -17.52 28.62
C VAL A 59 3.23 -18.43 27.48
N LEU A 60 3.65 -17.87 26.36
CA LEU A 60 4.15 -18.64 25.22
C LEU A 60 5.37 -19.49 25.58
N TYR A 61 6.37 -18.92 26.24
CA TYR A 61 7.57 -19.66 26.63
C TYR A 61 7.24 -20.84 27.55
N PHE A 62 6.35 -20.65 28.52
CA PHE A 62 5.91 -21.72 29.43
C PHE A 62 5.13 -22.83 28.69
N PHE A 63 4.24 -22.46 27.78
CA PHE A 63 3.49 -23.43 27.00
C PHE A 63 4.34 -24.16 25.96
N LEU A 64 5.41 -23.54 25.44
CA LEU A 64 6.34 -24.21 24.53
C LEU A 64 6.97 -25.45 25.16
N ASP A 65 7.32 -25.40 26.45
CA ASP A 65 7.88 -26.54 27.17
C ASP A 65 6.92 -27.76 27.18
N LYS A 66 5.61 -27.51 27.35
CA LYS A 66 4.58 -28.56 27.32
C LYS A 66 4.24 -29.03 25.90
N ILE A 67 4.26 -28.12 24.93
CA ILE A 67 3.80 -28.37 23.56
C ILE A 67 4.88 -29.05 22.71
N MET A 68 6.16 -28.75 22.94
CA MET A 68 7.27 -29.29 22.13
C MET A 68 7.41 -30.81 22.22
N HIS A 69 7.11 -31.40 23.38
CA HIS A 69 7.10 -32.86 23.55
C HIS A 69 6.01 -33.56 22.71
N ILE A 70 4.91 -32.87 22.39
CA ILE A 70 3.81 -33.39 21.56
C ILE A 70 4.05 -33.10 20.07
N PHE A 71 4.59 -31.92 19.76
CA PHE A 71 4.79 -31.41 18.39
C PHE A 71 5.78 -32.21 17.54
N LEU A 72 6.82 -32.79 18.16
CA LEU A 72 7.85 -33.57 17.45
C LEU A 72 7.36 -34.94 16.93
N ARG A 73 6.16 -35.37 17.32
CA ARG A 73 5.60 -36.67 16.90
C ARG A 73 4.92 -36.63 15.51
N VAL A 74 4.73 -35.44 14.91
CA VAL A 74 3.93 -35.25 13.68
C VAL A 74 4.78 -34.70 12.52
N ARG A 75 5.04 -35.53 11.49
CA ARG A 75 5.95 -35.25 10.34
C ARG A 75 5.66 -33.97 9.52
N TRP A 76 4.42 -33.52 9.50
CA TRP A 76 3.88 -32.44 8.68
C TRP A 76 4.21 -31.09 9.32
N ILE A 77 4.10 -31.05 10.64
CA ILE A 77 4.44 -29.91 11.50
C ILE A 77 5.94 -29.64 11.44
N HIS A 78 6.78 -30.68 11.38
CA HIS A 78 8.23 -30.53 11.19
C HIS A 78 8.59 -29.80 9.88
N LYS A 79 7.84 -30.01 8.79
CA LYS A 79 8.06 -29.34 7.49
C LYS A 79 7.62 -27.87 7.49
N LEU A 80 6.57 -27.54 8.26
CA LEU A 80 6.13 -26.15 8.46
C LEU A 80 7.09 -25.41 9.42
N TYR A 81 7.54 -26.12 10.46
CA TYR A 81 8.54 -25.67 11.43
C TYR A 81 9.85 -25.27 10.75
N THR A 82 10.41 -26.09 9.87
CA THR A 82 11.66 -25.73 9.17
C THR A 82 11.48 -24.49 8.28
N ARG A 83 10.37 -24.38 7.54
CA ARG A 83 10.12 -23.20 6.68
C ARG A 83 9.87 -21.89 7.44
N ILE A 84 9.19 -21.93 8.58
CA ILE A 84 8.82 -20.73 9.34
C ILE A 84 9.92 -20.34 10.35
N VAL A 85 10.62 -21.33 10.94
CA VAL A 85 11.51 -21.10 12.08
C VAL A 85 12.99 -21.04 11.68
N GLU A 86 13.46 -21.69 10.61
CA GLU A 86 14.91 -21.69 10.28
C GLU A 86 15.48 -20.29 9.95
N ARG A 87 14.71 -19.46 9.23
CA ARG A 87 15.16 -18.11 8.86
C ARG A 87 15.26 -17.18 10.08
N PRO A 88 14.27 -17.12 10.99
CA PRO A 88 14.41 -16.44 12.27
C PRO A 88 15.48 -17.06 13.17
N ARG A 89 15.62 -18.39 13.22
CA ARG A 89 16.60 -19.09 14.06
C ARG A 89 18.03 -18.69 13.76
N LYS A 90 18.44 -18.57 12.49
CA LYS A 90 19.79 -18.09 12.14
C LYS A 90 20.04 -16.66 12.63
N LYS A 91 19.06 -15.76 12.45
CA LYS A 91 19.16 -14.35 12.91
C LYS A 91 19.20 -14.23 14.43
N ILE A 92 18.42 -15.04 15.14
CA ILE A 92 18.43 -15.07 16.61
C ILE A 92 19.72 -15.71 17.10
N HIS A 93 20.22 -16.78 16.47
CA HIS A 93 21.47 -17.45 16.86
C HIS A 93 22.66 -16.48 16.77
N GLU A 94 22.79 -15.73 15.67
CA GLU A 94 23.81 -14.67 15.53
C GLU A 94 23.66 -13.56 16.59
N ALA A 95 22.43 -13.13 16.88
CA ALA A 95 22.17 -12.10 17.88
C ALA A 95 22.44 -12.58 19.32
N VAL A 96 22.10 -13.82 19.63
CA VAL A 96 22.27 -14.45 20.95
C VAL A 96 23.72 -14.81 21.21
N GLU A 97 24.45 -15.36 20.24
CA GLU A 97 25.89 -15.64 20.37
C GLU A 97 26.70 -14.35 20.58
N LYS A 98 26.32 -13.26 19.91
CA LYS A 98 27.06 -11.99 19.97
C LYS A 98 26.68 -11.13 21.18
N TYR A 99 25.42 -11.15 21.63
CA TYR A 99 24.90 -10.19 22.63
C TYR A 99 23.99 -10.80 23.72
N GLY A 100 23.81 -12.12 23.76
CA GLY A 100 23.01 -12.81 24.79
C GLY A 100 21.59 -12.27 24.93
N THR A 101 21.17 -11.93 26.16
CA THR A 101 19.83 -11.39 26.47
C THR A 101 19.51 -10.10 25.72
N LEU A 102 20.51 -9.24 25.48
CA LEU A 102 20.33 -7.98 24.74
C LEU A 102 20.05 -8.23 23.26
N GLY A 103 20.67 -9.27 22.68
CA GLY A 103 20.42 -9.67 21.30
C GLY A 103 18.96 -10.09 21.06
N VAL A 104 18.38 -10.82 22.02
CA VAL A 104 16.96 -11.19 21.99
C VAL A 104 16.06 -9.96 22.13
N ALA A 105 16.40 -9.03 23.03
CA ALA A 105 15.64 -7.79 23.22
C ALA A 105 15.63 -6.94 21.94
N VAL A 106 16.79 -6.76 21.31
CA VAL A 106 16.90 -6.04 20.02
C VAL A 106 16.11 -6.75 18.92
N PHE A 107 16.18 -8.08 18.86
CA PHE A 107 15.42 -8.86 17.88
C PHE A 107 13.91 -8.61 18.02
N ILE A 108 13.37 -8.68 19.24
CA ILE A 108 11.96 -8.37 19.51
C ILE A 108 11.63 -6.91 19.20
N GLY A 109 12.56 -6.00 19.52
CA GLY A 109 12.43 -4.55 19.34
C GLY A 109 12.32 -4.11 17.89
N ILE A 110 12.84 -4.89 16.94
CA ILE A 110 12.73 -4.59 15.51
C ILE A 110 11.28 -4.88 15.05
N PRO A 111 10.55 -3.89 14.49
CA PRO A 111 9.17 -4.07 14.07
C PRO A 111 9.07 -4.67 12.66
N LEU A 112 9.74 -5.80 12.40
CA LEU A 112 9.64 -6.53 11.13
C LEU A 112 8.73 -7.76 11.26
N PRO A 113 8.09 -8.21 10.17
CA PRO A 113 7.31 -9.44 10.19
C PRO A 113 8.20 -10.63 10.56
N GLY A 114 7.85 -11.34 11.63
CA GLY A 114 8.57 -12.52 12.12
C GLY A 114 9.73 -12.26 13.09
N THR A 115 9.91 -11.02 13.57
CA THR A 115 10.84 -10.67 14.66
C THR A 115 10.12 -10.39 15.98
N GLY A 116 9.00 -11.08 16.20
CA GLY A 116 8.10 -10.87 17.34
C GLY A 116 8.41 -11.69 18.58
N THR A 117 7.58 -11.47 19.61
CA THR A 117 7.61 -12.17 20.90
C THR A 117 7.41 -13.67 20.70
N TYR A 118 6.56 -14.09 19.74
CA TYR A 118 6.40 -15.50 19.38
C TYR A 118 7.69 -16.11 18.83
N SER A 119 8.29 -15.45 17.84
CA SER A 119 9.53 -15.91 17.20
C SER A 119 10.70 -15.93 18.17
N ALA A 120 10.78 -14.95 19.07
CA ALA A 120 11.80 -14.88 20.09
C ALA A 120 11.61 -15.91 21.21
N ALA A 121 10.37 -16.21 21.62
CA ALA A 121 10.08 -17.26 22.61
C ALA A 121 10.55 -18.63 22.10
N ILE A 122 10.19 -18.97 20.85
CA ILE A 122 10.62 -20.20 20.20
C ILE A 122 12.14 -20.23 20.05
N GLY A 123 12.75 -19.17 19.51
CA GLY A 123 14.19 -19.10 19.29
C GLY A 123 15.00 -19.19 20.60
N SER A 124 14.54 -18.52 21.66
CA SER A 124 15.18 -18.56 22.98
C SER A 124 15.07 -19.93 23.64
N TYR A 125 13.91 -20.58 23.52
CA TYR A 125 13.72 -21.96 24.00
C TYR A 125 14.70 -22.92 23.30
N LEU A 126 14.80 -22.84 21.96
CA LEU A 126 15.71 -23.69 21.18
C LEU A 126 17.20 -23.45 21.47
N LEU A 127 17.56 -22.27 21.97
CA LEU A 127 18.93 -21.90 22.36
C LEU A 127 19.19 -22.09 23.85
N ASN A 128 18.28 -22.73 24.60
CA ASN A 128 18.36 -22.94 26.05
C ASN A 128 18.56 -21.64 26.85
N LEU A 129 18.00 -20.53 26.37
CA LEU A 129 17.96 -19.27 27.09
C LEU A 129 16.92 -19.38 28.21
N GLY A 130 17.37 -19.38 29.47
CA GLY A 130 16.48 -19.56 30.61
C GLY A 130 15.34 -18.54 30.69
N TYR A 131 14.18 -18.98 31.21
CA TYR A 131 12.94 -18.21 31.32
C TYR A 131 13.12 -16.77 31.82
N LYS A 132 13.90 -16.57 32.90
CA LYS A 132 14.15 -15.23 33.48
C LYS A 132 14.85 -14.29 32.49
N ARG A 133 15.83 -14.79 31.74
CA ARG A 133 16.57 -14.00 30.75
C ARG A 133 15.67 -13.65 29.58
N PHE A 134 14.89 -14.63 29.08
CA PHE A 134 13.91 -14.38 28.04
C PHE A 134 12.86 -13.33 28.47
N PHE A 135 12.34 -13.42 29.69
CA PHE A 135 11.34 -12.46 30.18
C PHE A 135 11.87 -11.03 30.22
N ILE A 136 13.11 -10.83 30.71
CA ILE A 136 13.77 -9.52 30.70
C ILE A 136 13.95 -9.02 29.26
N ALA A 137 14.44 -9.87 28.36
CA ALA A 137 14.58 -9.52 26.95
C ALA A 137 13.23 -9.14 26.31
N ASN A 138 12.16 -9.85 26.66
CA ASN A 138 10.81 -9.59 26.18
C ASN A 138 10.30 -8.22 26.62
N ILE A 139 10.49 -7.85 27.89
CA ILE A 139 10.09 -6.53 28.39
C ILE A 139 10.78 -5.41 27.59
N PHE A 140 12.12 -5.44 27.51
CA PHE A 140 12.86 -4.40 26.80
C PHE A 140 12.56 -4.39 25.31
N GLY A 141 12.48 -5.56 24.68
CA GLY A 141 12.16 -5.66 23.27
C GLY A 141 10.76 -5.15 22.92
N VAL A 142 9.74 -5.51 23.71
CA VAL A 142 8.37 -5.04 23.50
C VAL A 142 8.27 -3.52 23.73
N LEU A 143 8.99 -2.97 24.71
CA LEU A 143 9.03 -1.51 24.93
C LEU A 143 9.67 -0.78 23.75
N ILE A 144 10.78 -1.28 23.22
CA ILE A 144 11.45 -0.72 22.02
C ILE A 144 10.49 -0.78 20.83
N ALA A 145 9.94 -1.96 20.54
CA ALA A 145 9.01 -2.15 19.41
C ALA A 145 7.77 -1.25 19.57
N GLY A 146 7.18 -1.20 20.76
CA GLY A 146 6.01 -0.39 21.04
C GLY A 146 6.27 1.10 20.82
N THR A 147 7.44 1.59 21.23
CA THR A 147 7.84 2.99 21.07
C THR A 147 8.03 3.32 19.60
N ILE A 148 8.77 2.49 18.87
CA ILE A 148 8.99 2.67 17.42
C ILE A 148 7.66 2.65 16.67
N MET A 149 6.78 1.68 16.94
CA MET A 149 5.47 1.56 16.29
C MET A 149 4.58 2.76 16.57
N THR A 150 4.58 3.27 17.81
CA THR A 150 3.75 4.42 18.21
C THR A 150 4.27 5.71 17.58
N LEU A 151 5.58 5.97 17.64
CA LEU A 151 6.19 7.14 16.99
C LEU A 151 5.99 7.09 15.47
N GLY A 152 6.15 5.92 14.85
CA GLY A 152 5.89 5.71 13.43
C GLY A 152 4.42 5.96 13.06
N ALA A 153 3.49 5.52 13.89
CA ALA A 153 2.07 5.76 13.69
C ALA A 153 1.69 7.25 13.85
N LEU A 154 2.21 7.93 14.87
CA LEU A 154 1.93 9.36 15.12
C LEU A 154 2.57 10.26 14.06
N SER A 155 3.82 10.01 13.67
CA SER A 155 4.47 10.72 12.56
C SER A 155 3.79 10.42 11.22
N GLY A 156 3.38 9.17 11.00
CA GLY A 156 2.55 8.77 9.86
C GLY A 156 1.22 9.52 9.84
N SER A 157 0.52 9.63 10.97
CA SER A 157 -0.79 10.30 11.04
C SER A 157 -0.73 11.79 10.68
N SER A 158 0.33 12.49 11.10
CA SER A 158 0.54 13.90 10.76
C SER A 158 1.00 14.08 9.31
N ALA A 159 1.89 13.22 8.81
CA ALA A 159 2.27 13.21 7.40
C ALA A 159 1.10 12.87 6.46
N LEU A 160 0.23 11.93 6.86
CA LEU A 160 -0.97 11.56 6.10
C LEU A 160 -2.03 12.67 6.10
N SER A 161 -2.12 13.49 7.15
CA SER A 161 -3.04 14.65 7.18
C SER A 161 -2.60 15.81 6.26
N PHE A 162 -1.32 15.86 5.86
CA PHE A 162 -0.80 16.91 4.99
C PHE A 162 -1.35 16.81 3.56
N ILE A 163 -1.55 15.58 3.06
CA ILE A 163 -2.05 15.34 1.71
C ILE A 163 -3.48 15.89 1.52
N PRO A 164 -4.47 15.56 2.38
CA PRO A 164 -5.80 16.15 2.32
C PRO A 164 -5.81 17.68 2.44
N LEU A 165 -4.92 18.26 3.25
CA LEU A 165 -4.82 19.71 3.42
C LEU A 165 -4.36 20.39 2.12
N ILE A 166 -3.30 19.86 1.50
CA ILE A 166 -2.82 20.34 0.20
C ILE A 166 -3.92 20.19 -0.85
N ASP A 167 -4.50 19.00 -0.94
CA ASP A 167 -5.56 18.69 -1.90
C ASP A 167 -6.72 19.67 -1.80
N THR A 168 -7.16 19.99 -0.58
CA THR A 168 -8.24 20.95 -0.34
C THR A 168 -7.84 22.37 -0.74
N LYS A 169 -6.65 22.84 -0.33
CA LYS A 169 -6.18 24.18 -0.68
C LYS A 169 -6.02 24.36 -2.19
N ILE A 170 -5.51 23.35 -2.89
CA ILE A 170 -5.35 23.39 -4.34
C ILE A 170 -6.71 23.30 -5.04
N ALA A 171 -7.61 22.42 -4.59
CA ALA A 171 -8.95 22.31 -5.17
C ALA A 171 -9.77 23.60 -4.99
N LEU A 172 -9.63 24.32 -3.87
CA LEU A 172 -10.24 25.63 -3.69
C LEU A 172 -9.50 26.71 -4.50
N GLY A 173 -8.17 26.68 -4.54
CA GLY A 173 -7.39 27.63 -5.34
C GLY A 173 -7.71 27.56 -6.83
N ILE A 174 -8.00 26.38 -7.36
CA ILE A 174 -8.30 26.19 -8.79
C ILE A 174 -9.60 26.88 -9.21
N THR A 175 -10.56 27.09 -8.30
CA THR A 175 -11.81 27.76 -8.65
C THR A 175 -11.61 29.23 -8.98
N SER A 176 -10.56 29.86 -8.43
CA SER A 176 -10.23 31.27 -8.70
C SER A 176 -9.76 31.54 -10.13
N ILE A 177 -9.25 30.51 -10.83
CA ILE A 177 -8.78 30.63 -12.22
C ILE A 177 -9.83 30.13 -13.24
N GLN A 178 -11.01 29.75 -12.78
CA GLN A 178 -12.05 29.23 -13.66
C GLN A 178 -12.72 30.36 -14.46
N THR A 179 -12.72 30.23 -15.78
CA THR A 179 -13.40 31.16 -16.70
C THR A 179 -14.17 30.35 -17.74
N GLN A 180 -15.19 30.95 -18.37
CA GLN A 180 -16.01 30.25 -19.37
C GLN A 180 -15.16 29.75 -20.55
N ALA A 181 -14.28 30.60 -21.09
CA ALA A 181 -13.42 30.25 -22.22
C ALA A 181 -12.45 29.11 -21.88
N LEU A 182 -11.75 29.21 -20.74
CA LEU A 182 -10.82 28.17 -20.31
C LEU A 182 -11.54 26.87 -19.94
N THR A 183 -12.76 26.95 -19.42
CA THR A 183 -13.60 25.77 -19.14
C THR A 183 -13.96 25.01 -20.41
N VAL A 184 -14.28 25.69 -21.50
CA VAL A 184 -14.53 25.04 -22.80
C VAL A 184 -13.28 24.30 -23.26
N VAL A 185 -12.11 24.94 -23.20
CA VAL A 185 -10.83 24.30 -23.56
C VAL A 185 -10.56 23.08 -22.69
N MET A 186 -10.75 23.17 -21.37
CA MET A 186 -10.53 22.07 -20.45
C MET A 186 -11.52 20.92 -20.65
N LYS A 187 -12.77 21.21 -21.05
CA LYS A 187 -13.76 20.20 -21.45
C LYS A 187 -13.34 19.43 -22.70
N LEU A 188 -12.77 20.11 -23.70
CA LEU A 188 -12.25 19.46 -24.90
C LEU A 188 -11.04 18.58 -24.57
N ILE A 189 -10.10 19.10 -23.77
CA ILE A 189 -8.91 18.36 -23.33
C ILE A 189 -9.32 17.11 -22.53
N THR A 190 -10.25 17.23 -21.57
CA THR A 190 -10.66 16.05 -20.79
C THR A 190 -11.37 15.02 -21.67
N HIS A 191 -12.11 15.42 -22.70
CA HIS A 191 -12.77 14.49 -23.61
C HIS A 191 -11.76 13.67 -24.41
N ALA A 192 -10.66 14.30 -24.85
CA ALA A 192 -9.53 13.59 -25.47
C ALA A 192 -8.84 12.60 -24.51
N GLY A 193 -8.95 12.85 -23.20
CA GLY A 193 -8.43 11.97 -22.14
C GLY A 193 -9.34 10.81 -21.73
N ASN A 194 -10.57 10.72 -22.27
CA ASN A 194 -11.47 9.59 -21.99
C ASN A 194 -10.83 8.27 -22.49
N ILE A 195 -11.08 7.15 -21.80
CA ILE A 195 -10.57 5.83 -22.18
C ILE A 195 -10.83 5.50 -23.66
N VAL A 196 -12.01 5.80 -24.21
CA VAL A 196 -12.33 5.53 -25.62
C VAL A 196 -11.41 6.35 -26.53
N SER A 197 -11.29 7.66 -26.26
CA SER A 197 -10.40 8.57 -26.99
C SER A 197 -8.94 8.12 -26.91
N ILE A 198 -8.46 7.72 -25.73
CA ILE A 198 -7.09 7.23 -25.51
C ILE A 198 -6.83 5.94 -26.30
N LEU A 199 -7.78 5.00 -26.32
CA LEU A 199 -7.65 3.77 -27.09
C LEU A 199 -7.64 4.04 -28.60
N LEU A 200 -8.48 4.96 -29.08
CA LEU A 200 -8.49 5.38 -30.48
C LEU A 200 -7.19 6.10 -30.86
N ILE A 201 -6.69 7.00 -30.02
CA ILE A 201 -5.39 7.68 -30.21
C ILE A 201 -4.28 6.63 -30.30
N ALA A 202 -4.23 5.66 -29.38
CA ALA A 202 -3.27 4.57 -29.42
C ALA A 202 -3.38 3.78 -30.73
N LEU A 203 -4.60 3.39 -31.13
CA LEU A 203 -4.87 2.65 -32.36
C LEU A 203 -4.36 3.40 -33.59
N ILE A 204 -4.76 4.67 -33.74
CA ILE A 204 -4.37 5.52 -34.89
C ILE A 204 -2.85 5.62 -34.97
N ILE A 205 -2.18 6.01 -33.88
CA ILE A 205 -0.73 6.18 -33.85
C ILE A 205 -0.03 4.89 -34.29
N TYR A 206 -0.34 3.77 -33.63
CA TYR A 206 0.37 2.52 -33.90
C TYR A 206 0.08 1.95 -35.29
N LEU A 207 -1.11 2.20 -35.87
CA LEU A 207 -1.42 1.80 -37.24
C LEU A 207 -0.75 2.70 -38.29
N SER A 208 -0.55 3.98 -38.00
CA SER A 208 0.17 4.93 -38.88
C SER A 208 1.64 4.59 -39.05
N PHE A 209 2.29 3.96 -38.05
CA PHE A 209 3.70 3.58 -38.12
C PHE A 209 3.87 2.06 -38.27
N LYS A 210 4.11 1.58 -39.51
CA LYS A 210 4.22 0.15 -39.85
C LYS A 210 5.13 -0.64 -38.90
N GLU A 211 6.31 -0.10 -38.58
CA GLU A 211 7.30 -0.74 -37.70
C GLU A 211 6.83 -0.90 -36.25
N LYS A 212 5.85 -0.10 -35.82
CA LYS A 212 5.35 -0.06 -34.44
C LYS A 212 4.11 -0.94 -34.25
N ARG A 213 3.44 -1.36 -35.33
CA ARG A 213 2.20 -2.17 -35.28
C ARG A 213 2.30 -3.41 -34.40
N LYS A 214 3.46 -4.07 -34.36
CA LYS A 214 3.71 -5.24 -33.51
C LYS A 214 3.49 -4.97 -32.01
N HIS A 215 3.69 -3.73 -31.58
CA HIS A 215 3.53 -3.28 -30.19
C HIS A 215 2.13 -2.77 -29.86
N LEU A 216 1.20 -2.72 -30.82
CA LEU A 216 -0.15 -2.21 -30.59
C LEU A 216 -0.87 -3.03 -29.50
N LYS A 217 -0.77 -4.36 -29.55
CA LYS A 217 -1.46 -5.26 -28.60
C LYS A 217 -1.00 -5.01 -27.16
N THR A 218 0.30 -4.87 -26.94
CA THR A 218 0.88 -4.65 -25.60
C THR A 218 0.62 -3.23 -25.11
N ALA A 219 0.61 -2.24 -26.01
CA ALA A 219 0.17 -0.87 -25.69
C ALA A 219 -1.29 -0.83 -25.21
N LEU A 220 -2.21 -1.45 -25.96
CA LEU A 220 -3.62 -1.53 -25.59
C LEU A 220 -3.83 -2.31 -24.29
N LEU A 221 -3.12 -3.44 -24.14
CA LEU A 221 -3.16 -4.22 -22.89
C LEU A 221 -2.68 -3.39 -21.70
N GLY A 222 -1.62 -2.59 -21.85
CA GLY A 222 -1.12 -1.68 -20.82
C GLY A 222 -2.16 -0.67 -20.37
N ILE A 223 -2.87 -0.04 -21.32
CA ILE A 223 -3.92 0.93 -21.03
C ILE A 223 -5.11 0.26 -20.34
N ILE A 224 -5.59 -0.87 -20.86
CA ILE A 224 -6.76 -1.59 -20.32
C ILE A 224 -6.46 -2.14 -18.92
N ALA A 225 -5.28 -2.75 -18.71
CA ALA A 225 -4.87 -3.26 -17.41
C ALA A 225 -4.78 -2.13 -16.37
N SER A 226 -4.21 -0.98 -16.75
CA SER A 226 -4.14 0.18 -15.87
C SER A 226 -5.54 0.70 -15.50
N ALA A 227 -6.44 0.79 -16.48
CA ALA A 227 -7.83 1.19 -16.25
C ALA A 227 -8.58 0.22 -15.33
N ALA A 228 -8.40 -1.09 -15.51
CA ALA A 228 -8.99 -2.12 -14.68
C ALA A 228 -8.50 -2.03 -13.23
N ILE A 229 -7.20 -1.86 -13.01
CA ILE A 229 -6.64 -1.68 -11.66
C ILE A 229 -7.19 -0.41 -11.02
N THR A 230 -7.27 0.71 -11.77
CA THR A 230 -7.88 1.94 -11.27
C THR A 230 -9.35 1.74 -10.88
N TYR A 231 -10.12 0.98 -11.65
CA TYR A 231 -11.50 0.66 -11.31
C TYR A 231 -11.61 -0.13 -10.00
N LEU A 232 -10.78 -1.16 -9.82
CA LEU A 232 -10.73 -1.94 -8.58
C LEU A 232 -10.34 -1.08 -7.37
N LEU A 233 -9.34 -0.21 -7.53
CA LEU A 233 -8.92 0.71 -6.47
C LEU A 233 -10.01 1.73 -6.13
N LYS A 234 -10.77 2.20 -7.11
CA LYS A 234 -11.93 3.07 -6.90
C LYS A 234 -13.01 2.42 -6.04
N LEU A 235 -13.25 1.12 -6.21
CA LEU A 235 -14.19 0.36 -5.39
C LEU A 235 -13.66 0.15 -3.97
N ALA A 236 -12.36 -0.13 -3.83
CA ALA A 236 -11.74 -0.41 -2.53
C ALA A 236 -11.58 0.83 -1.64
N ILE A 237 -11.23 1.98 -2.23
CA ILE A 237 -10.88 3.20 -1.48
C ILE A 237 -12.08 4.13 -1.30
N ALA A 238 -12.99 4.16 -2.28
CA ALA A 238 -14.24 4.91 -2.23
C ALA A 238 -14.12 6.38 -1.76
N ARG A 239 -13.02 7.06 -2.13
CA ARG A 239 -12.77 8.45 -1.73
C ARG A 239 -13.82 9.40 -2.34
N PRO A 240 -14.46 10.30 -1.56
CA PRO A 240 -15.41 11.28 -2.09
C PRO A 240 -14.73 12.32 -2.98
N ARG A 241 -15.46 12.86 -3.96
CA ARG A 241 -14.94 13.87 -4.90
C ARG A 241 -14.90 15.28 -4.31
N PRO A 242 -14.02 16.16 -4.83
CA PRO A 242 -13.92 17.54 -4.36
C PRO A 242 -15.25 18.30 -4.36
N PHE A 243 -16.07 18.15 -5.41
CA PHE A 243 -17.36 18.82 -5.49
C PHE A 243 -18.37 18.36 -4.42
N GLU A 244 -18.25 17.13 -3.92
CA GLU A 244 -19.13 16.63 -2.85
C GLU A 244 -18.65 17.11 -1.48
N SER A 245 -17.35 16.98 -1.20
CA SER A 245 -16.81 17.28 0.13
C SER A 245 -16.52 18.75 0.37
N LEU A 246 -16.19 19.53 -0.67
CA LEU A 246 -15.86 20.96 -0.58
C LEU A 246 -16.99 21.86 -1.09
N GLN A 247 -18.11 21.27 -1.56
CA GLN A 247 -19.26 22.00 -2.12
C GLN A 247 -18.88 22.96 -3.28
N ILE A 248 -17.83 22.63 -4.03
CA ILE A 248 -17.45 23.36 -5.24
C ILE A 248 -18.23 22.84 -6.45
N ALA A 249 -18.37 23.66 -7.50
CA ALA A 249 -19.07 23.25 -8.72
C ALA A 249 -18.29 22.19 -9.51
N ALA A 250 -18.96 21.09 -9.89
CA ALA A 250 -18.44 20.15 -10.87
C ALA A 250 -18.68 20.68 -12.28
N LEU A 251 -17.62 21.00 -13.02
CA LEU A 251 -17.73 21.58 -14.37
C LEU A 251 -17.90 20.51 -15.46
N VAL A 252 -17.87 19.22 -15.11
CA VAL A 252 -18.11 18.08 -16.01
C VAL A 252 -18.85 16.97 -15.26
N GLN A 253 -19.69 16.22 -15.97
CA GLN A 253 -20.42 15.09 -15.39
C GLN A 253 -19.50 13.88 -15.21
N GLU A 254 -19.66 13.19 -14.08
CA GLU A 254 -18.94 11.95 -13.78
C GLU A 254 -19.93 10.83 -13.47
N SER A 255 -19.66 9.63 -14.00
CA SER A 255 -20.50 8.45 -13.80
C SER A 255 -20.34 7.80 -12.42
N SER A 256 -19.27 8.12 -11.70
CA SER A 256 -18.96 7.56 -10.38
C SER A 256 -18.70 8.67 -9.37
N LYS A 257 -19.20 8.49 -8.15
CA LYS A 257 -18.97 9.35 -6.98
C LYS A 257 -17.55 9.24 -6.39
N THR A 258 -16.76 8.25 -6.80
CA THR A 258 -15.41 8.02 -6.24
C THR A 258 -14.31 8.74 -7.01
N SER A 259 -13.43 9.44 -6.31
CA SER A 259 -12.37 10.28 -6.88
C SER A 259 -11.05 9.53 -7.08
N PHE A 260 -10.65 8.66 -6.14
CA PHE A 260 -9.31 8.07 -6.14
C PHE A 260 -9.26 6.67 -6.76
N PRO A 261 -8.30 6.37 -7.65
CA PRO A 261 -7.41 7.30 -8.35
C PRO A 261 -8.04 7.87 -9.63
N SER A 262 -7.41 8.89 -10.23
CA SER A 262 -7.92 9.51 -11.47
C SER A 262 -7.77 8.58 -12.67
N GLY A 263 -8.90 8.18 -13.26
CA GLY A 263 -8.95 7.31 -14.45
C GLY A 263 -8.34 7.95 -15.69
N HIS A 264 -8.64 9.23 -15.94
CA HIS A 264 -8.10 9.98 -17.09
C HIS A 264 -6.57 10.15 -16.98
N ALA A 265 -6.06 10.45 -15.78
CA ALA A 265 -4.61 10.51 -15.56
C ALA A 265 -3.97 9.13 -15.78
N THR A 266 -4.61 8.07 -15.27
CA THR A 266 -4.13 6.69 -15.44
C THR A 266 -3.99 6.31 -16.91
N THR A 267 -5.05 6.45 -17.70
CA THR A 267 -5.04 6.03 -19.11
C THR A 267 -4.11 6.90 -19.96
N ALA A 268 -4.07 8.22 -19.71
CA ALA A 268 -3.18 9.12 -20.43
C ALA A 268 -1.69 8.82 -20.16
N PHE A 269 -1.32 8.56 -18.90
CA PHE A 269 0.06 8.18 -18.56
C PHE A 269 0.42 6.75 -18.99
N ALA A 270 -0.56 5.83 -19.05
CA ALA A 270 -0.36 4.51 -19.64
C ALA A 270 -0.06 4.58 -21.14
N LEU A 271 -0.77 5.45 -21.88
CA LEU A 271 -0.46 5.76 -23.28
C LEU A 271 0.93 6.39 -23.40
N PHE A 272 1.24 7.40 -22.59
CA PHE A 272 2.56 8.04 -22.59
C PHE A 272 3.70 7.04 -22.33
N ALA A 273 3.56 6.11 -21.39
CA ALA A 273 4.56 5.06 -21.15
C ALA A 273 4.85 4.23 -22.41
N SER A 274 3.79 3.90 -23.15
CA SER A 274 3.88 3.18 -24.43
C SER A 274 4.62 3.99 -25.49
N ILE A 275 4.27 5.27 -25.64
CA ILE A 275 4.95 6.18 -26.58
C ILE A 275 6.42 6.36 -26.20
N ASN A 276 6.72 6.60 -24.91
CA ASN A 276 8.08 6.78 -24.41
C ASN A 276 8.97 5.56 -24.69
N ARG A 277 8.38 4.35 -24.66
CA ARG A 277 9.11 3.11 -24.92
C ARG A 277 9.38 2.88 -26.41
N HIS A 278 8.38 3.07 -27.27
CA HIS A 278 8.44 2.62 -28.67
C HIS A 278 8.81 3.70 -29.68
N PHE A 279 8.69 4.98 -29.32
CA PHE A 279 9.01 6.10 -30.20
C PHE A 279 10.32 6.74 -29.76
N THR A 280 11.22 7.00 -30.70
CA THR A 280 12.55 7.58 -30.44
C THR A 280 12.56 9.11 -30.43
N PRO A 281 11.87 9.82 -31.35
CA PRO A 281 11.95 11.27 -31.43
C PRO A 281 11.52 11.96 -30.13
N LYS A 282 12.40 12.82 -29.59
CA LYS A 282 12.15 13.56 -28.35
C LYS A 282 10.88 14.40 -28.44
N VAL A 283 10.62 15.01 -29.60
CA VAL A 283 9.41 15.80 -29.87
C VAL A 283 8.15 14.96 -29.62
N THR A 284 8.06 13.75 -30.19
CA THR A 284 6.93 12.85 -29.96
C THR A 284 6.75 12.53 -28.48
N LYS A 285 7.83 12.16 -27.78
CA LYS A 285 7.75 11.83 -26.34
C LYS A 285 7.23 13.00 -25.52
N TYR A 286 7.79 14.19 -25.70
CA TYR A 286 7.42 15.36 -24.92
C TYR A 286 6.03 15.89 -25.28
N SER A 287 5.59 15.76 -26.54
CA SER A 287 4.20 16.08 -26.91
C SER A 287 3.20 15.18 -26.20
N PHE A 288 3.47 13.87 -26.09
CA PHE A 288 2.57 12.95 -25.37
C PHE A 288 2.65 13.09 -23.84
N LEU A 289 3.82 13.48 -23.30
CA LEU A 289 3.92 13.86 -21.90
C LEU A 289 3.09 15.11 -21.61
N ALA A 290 3.22 16.15 -22.43
CA ALA A 290 2.44 17.38 -22.32
C ALA A 290 0.94 17.10 -22.43
N PHE A 291 0.53 16.26 -23.38
CA PHE A 291 -0.85 15.79 -23.50
C PHE A 291 -1.34 15.10 -22.22
N ALA A 292 -0.56 14.17 -21.66
CA ALA A 292 -0.95 13.47 -20.42
C ALA A 292 -1.05 14.42 -19.22
N ILE A 293 -0.16 15.41 -19.12
CA ILE A 293 -0.20 16.46 -18.10
C ILE A 293 -1.43 17.35 -18.29
N LEU A 294 -1.74 17.78 -19.51
CA LEU A 294 -2.91 18.62 -19.80
C LEU A 294 -4.23 17.89 -19.52
N VAL A 295 -4.34 16.62 -19.93
CA VAL A 295 -5.48 15.76 -19.58
C VAL A 295 -5.62 15.69 -18.06
N SER A 296 -4.52 15.43 -17.35
CA SER A 296 -4.52 15.33 -15.89
C SER A 296 -4.93 16.65 -15.21
N PHE A 297 -4.35 17.76 -15.65
CA PHE A 297 -4.67 19.10 -15.14
C PHE A 297 -6.13 19.48 -15.38
N SER A 298 -6.71 19.12 -16.53
CA SER A 298 -8.13 19.38 -16.82
C SER A 298 -9.06 18.76 -15.76
N ARG A 299 -8.67 17.64 -15.13
CA ARG A 299 -9.46 16.97 -14.08
C ARG A 299 -9.45 17.71 -12.76
N LEU A 300 -8.32 18.33 -12.44
CA LEU A 300 -8.18 19.22 -11.29
C LEU A 300 -9.00 20.50 -11.54
N TYR A 301 -8.80 21.11 -12.72
CA TYR A 301 -9.50 22.33 -13.13
C TYR A 301 -11.02 22.17 -13.13
N LEU A 302 -11.55 21.06 -13.63
CA LEU A 302 -13.00 20.83 -13.71
C LEU A 302 -13.63 20.44 -12.36
N GLY A 303 -12.87 20.42 -11.27
CA GLY A 303 -13.37 20.23 -9.90
C GLY A 303 -13.74 18.79 -9.55
N VAL A 304 -13.25 17.80 -10.32
CA VAL A 304 -13.70 16.40 -10.21
C VAL A 304 -12.67 15.46 -9.59
N HIS A 305 -11.41 15.89 -9.47
CA HIS A 305 -10.33 15.12 -8.84
C HIS A 305 -9.39 16.01 -8.03
N TYR A 306 -8.84 15.45 -6.96
CA TYR A 306 -7.77 16.05 -6.18
C TYR A 306 -6.41 15.89 -6.87
N LEU A 307 -5.42 16.69 -6.45
CA LEU A 307 -4.06 16.59 -7.00
C LEU A 307 -3.45 15.21 -6.69
N SER A 308 -3.65 14.67 -5.49
CA SER A 308 -3.17 13.33 -5.15
C SER A 308 -3.81 12.21 -5.97
N ASP A 309 -5.10 12.34 -6.34
CA ASP A 309 -5.78 11.38 -7.24
C ASP A 309 -5.08 11.32 -8.60
N ILE A 310 -4.63 12.48 -9.09
CA ILE A 310 -3.95 12.66 -10.37
C ILE A 310 -2.54 12.11 -10.32
N ILE A 311 -1.75 12.48 -9.30
CA ILE A 311 -0.37 12.01 -9.15
C ILE A 311 -0.34 10.49 -9.03
N PHE A 312 -1.20 9.91 -8.19
CA PHE A 312 -1.25 8.46 -8.04
C PHE A 312 -1.72 7.78 -9.33
N GLY A 313 -2.75 8.30 -9.99
CA GLY A 313 -3.22 7.78 -11.27
C GLY A 313 -2.13 7.80 -12.35
N ALA A 314 -1.38 8.91 -12.45
CA ALA A 314 -0.27 9.05 -13.38
C ALA A 314 0.84 8.02 -13.13
N LEU A 315 1.27 7.85 -11.88
CA LEU A 315 2.27 6.86 -11.48
C LEU A 315 1.79 5.44 -11.77
N LEU A 316 0.56 5.11 -11.37
CA LEU A 316 -0.05 3.79 -11.59
C LEU A 316 -0.09 3.45 -13.08
N GLY A 317 -0.65 4.36 -13.90
CA GLY A 317 -0.79 4.15 -15.34
C GLY A 317 0.56 3.99 -16.03
N TYR A 318 1.54 4.84 -15.70
CA TYR A 318 2.87 4.74 -16.25
C TYR A 318 3.55 3.42 -15.87
N SER A 319 3.54 3.07 -14.57
CA SER A 319 4.23 1.88 -14.05
C SER A 319 3.62 0.58 -14.57
N VAL A 320 2.30 0.43 -14.56
CA VAL A 320 1.62 -0.78 -15.05
C VAL A 320 1.90 -0.99 -16.54
N SER A 321 1.70 0.05 -17.35
CA SER A 321 1.97 0.01 -18.79
C SER A 321 3.44 -0.29 -19.06
N TYR A 322 4.37 0.41 -18.40
CA TYR A 322 5.81 0.17 -18.53
C TYR A 322 6.21 -1.26 -18.19
N LEU A 323 5.67 -1.85 -17.12
CA LEU A 323 5.96 -3.24 -16.73
C LEU A 323 5.48 -4.23 -17.80
N ILE A 324 4.28 -4.05 -18.36
CA ILE A 324 3.76 -4.89 -19.44
C ILE A 324 4.66 -4.81 -20.68
N LEU A 325 5.08 -3.61 -21.06
CA LEU A 325 5.98 -3.38 -22.21
C LEU A 325 7.40 -3.92 -21.97
N LYS A 326 7.87 -3.90 -20.71
CA LYS A 326 9.15 -4.51 -20.33
C LYS A 326 9.09 -6.03 -20.41
N LEU A 327 7.97 -6.63 -20.02
CA LEU A 327 7.73 -8.08 -20.16
C LEU A 327 7.67 -8.51 -21.63
N GLU A 328 7.13 -7.67 -22.52
CA GLU A 328 7.21 -7.88 -23.97
C GLU A 328 8.66 -7.90 -24.45
N ALA A 329 9.48 -6.93 -24.05
CA ALA A 329 10.88 -6.88 -24.48
C ALA A 329 11.72 -8.06 -23.97
N ASN A 330 11.39 -8.59 -22.78
CA ASN A 330 12.08 -9.74 -22.18
C ASN A 330 11.56 -11.09 -22.68
N LYS A 331 10.36 -11.11 -23.27
CA LYS A 331 9.78 -12.29 -23.91
C LYS A 331 9.98 -12.14 -25.42
N LYS A 332 10.95 -12.87 -25.98
CA LYS A 332 10.61 -13.62 -27.21
C LYS A 332 9.34 -14.38 -26.84
N LEU A 333 8.20 -13.96 -27.37
CA LEU A 333 6.93 -14.60 -27.06
C LEU A 333 7.09 -16.11 -27.32
N PRO A 334 6.62 -17.02 -26.43
CA PRO A 334 6.87 -18.45 -26.59
C PRO A 334 6.43 -19.01 -27.95
N TRP A 335 5.54 -18.31 -28.65
CA TRP A 335 5.02 -18.63 -29.98
C TRP A 335 5.75 -17.95 -31.15
N GLU A 336 6.76 -17.10 -30.91
CA GLU A 336 7.56 -16.43 -31.95
C GLU A 336 8.87 -17.18 -32.29
N LYS A 337 8.98 -18.45 -31.87
CA LYS A 337 9.91 -19.38 -32.52
C LYS A 337 9.22 -19.97 -33.75
N LYS A 338 9.43 -19.35 -34.92
CA LYS A 338 9.30 -20.02 -36.22
C LYS A 338 10.65 -19.99 -36.91
#